data_AF-A0A1E3L5H1-F1
#
_entry.id   AF-A0A1E3L5H1-F1
#
_cell.length_a   1.000
_cell.length_b   1.000
_cell.length_c   1.000
_cell.angle_alpha   90.00
_cell.angle_beta   90.00
_cell.angle_gamma   90.00
#
_symmetry.space_group_name_H-M   'P 1'
#
loop_
_entity.id
_entity.type
_entity.pdbx_description
1 polymer ?
#
loop_
_entity_poly.entity_id
_entity_poly.type
_entity_poly.pdbx_seq_one_letter_code
_entity_poly.pdbx_strand_id
1 'polypeptide(L)'
;MSYQQLTYTIDSNGTIYDNDSIEASVISDIVLDFQTGIYDYLILTPSQPIEHSIYIQAASEQHEGEGMVIEIRFVPEEDPSAFQHYAYHTSNHQEIIQILLDYWTQQKLPDLTNWHNITNEF
;
A
#
# COMPACT_ATOMS: atom_id res chain seq x y z
N MET A 1 20.36 5.11 -17.24
CA MET A 1 18.91 5.11 -17.52
C MET A 1 18.29 6.04 -16.52
N SER A 2 17.62 7.13 -16.95
CA SER A 2 16.83 7.92 -16.00
C SER A 2 15.55 7.14 -15.73
N TYR A 3 15.40 6.61 -14.52
CA TYR A 3 14.07 6.19 -14.07
C TYR A 3 13.18 7.44 -14.18
N GLN A 4 12.13 7.36 -14.99
CA GLN A 4 11.11 8.40 -14.93
C GLN A 4 10.55 8.38 -13.52
N GLN A 5 10.46 9.56 -12.90
CA GLN A 5 9.78 9.69 -11.63
C GLN A 5 8.29 9.40 -11.88
N LEU A 6 7.79 8.32 -11.28
CA LEU A 6 6.38 7.95 -11.35
C LEU A 6 5.53 9.01 -10.65
N THR A 7 4.32 9.21 -11.15
CA THR A 7 3.28 9.96 -10.44
C THR A 7 2.39 8.99 -9.67
N TYR A 8 1.73 9.45 -8.63
CA TYR A 8 0.89 8.60 -7.77
C TYR A 8 -0.49 9.21 -7.52
N THR A 9 -1.43 8.35 -7.13
CA THR A 9 -2.72 8.73 -6.55
C THR A 9 -2.87 8.02 -5.21
N ILE A 10 -3.39 8.74 -4.20
CA ILE A 10 -3.86 8.12 -2.95
C ILE A 10 -5.39 8.11 -2.95
N ASP A 11 -5.98 6.96 -2.63
CA ASP A 11 -7.37 6.84 -2.19
C ASP A 11 -7.36 6.49 -0.71
N SER A 12 -7.90 7.36 0.14
CA SER A 12 -8.11 7.06 1.55
C SER A 12 -9.55 7.29 1.92
N ASN A 13 -10.24 6.21 2.30
CA ASN A 13 -11.65 6.24 2.70
C ASN A 13 -12.55 6.97 1.67
N GLY A 14 -12.22 6.89 0.37
CA GLY A 14 -12.93 7.54 -0.74
C GLY A 14 -12.49 8.98 -1.01
N THR A 15 -11.56 9.54 -0.23
CA THR A 15 -10.91 10.82 -0.50
C THR A 15 -9.70 10.60 -1.41
N ILE A 16 -9.70 11.27 -2.57
CA ILE A 16 -8.64 11.12 -3.57
C ILE A 16 -7.65 12.29 -3.47
N TYR A 17 -6.36 11.95 -3.42
CA TYR A 17 -5.26 12.91 -3.51
C TYR A 17 -4.48 12.64 -4.81
N ASP A 18 -4.45 13.64 -5.68
CA ASP A 18 -3.63 13.62 -6.89
C ASP A 18 -2.15 13.84 -6.54
N ASN A 19 -1.27 13.44 -7.45
CA ASN A 19 0.18 13.46 -7.28
C ASN A 19 0.74 14.75 -6.63
N ASP A 20 0.28 15.91 -7.08
CA ASP A 20 0.79 17.21 -6.62
C ASP A 20 0.36 17.57 -5.19
N SER A 21 -0.61 16.81 -4.64
CA SER A 21 -1.10 16.95 -3.27
C SER A 21 -0.52 15.90 -2.32
N ILE A 22 0.31 14.97 -2.82
CA ILE A 22 0.91 13.92 -1.99
C ILE A 22 2.19 14.47 -1.37
N GLU A 23 2.21 14.51 -0.04
CA GLU A 23 3.38 14.80 0.78
C GLU A 23 3.60 13.66 1.77
N ALA A 24 4.82 13.55 2.32
CA ALA A 24 5.11 12.55 3.35
C ALA A 24 4.19 12.68 4.57
N SER A 25 3.82 13.93 4.92
CA SER A 25 2.85 14.27 5.96
C SER A 25 1.47 13.69 5.67
N VAL A 26 0.97 13.79 4.44
CA VAL A 26 -0.35 13.24 4.07
C VAL A 26 -0.40 11.73 4.32
N ILE A 27 0.63 10.99 3.89
CA ILE A 27 0.71 9.53 4.11
C ILE A 27 0.79 9.22 5.61
N SER A 28 1.63 9.94 6.36
CA SER A 28 1.77 9.69 7.80
C SER A 28 0.51 10.03 8.58
N ASP A 29 -0.13 11.15 8.28
CA ASP A 29 -1.31 11.63 8.99
C ASP A 29 -2.48 10.67 8.78
N ILE A 30 -2.69 10.18 7.56
CA ILE A 30 -3.74 9.18 7.27
C ILE A 30 -3.53 7.90 8.09
N VAL A 31 -2.31 7.34 8.08
CA VAL A 31 -2.03 6.08 8.80
C VAL A 31 -2.12 6.25 10.31
N LEU A 32 -1.69 7.41 10.84
CA LEU A 32 -1.81 7.70 12.28
C LEU A 32 -3.26 7.94 12.73
N ASP A 33 -4.14 8.34 11.81
CA ASP A 33 -5.57 8.56 12.06
C ASP A 33 -6.42 7.28 11.96
N PHE A 34 -5.84 6.14 11.55
CA PHE A 34 -6.55 4.85 11.50
C PHE A 34 -7.15 4.49 12.86
N GLN A 35 -8.47 4.24 12.89
CA GLN A 35 -9.20 3.94 14.11
C GLN A 35 -9.40 2.43 14.27
N THR A 36 -9.13 1.92 15.47
CA THR A 36 -9.43 0.52 15.79
C THR A 36 -10.95 0.27 15.76
N GLY A 37 -11.37 -0.82 15.12
CA GLY A 37 -12.79 -1.19 15.02
C GLY A 37 -13.56 -0.43 13.94
N ILE A 38 -12.90 0.46 13.21
CA ILE A 38 -13.39 1.05 11.96
C ILE A 38 -12.46 0.57 10.85
N TYR A 39 -13.03 0.23 9.69
CA TYR A 39 -12.23 -0.07 8.52
C TYR A 39 -11.81 1.24 7.85
N ASP A 40 -10.60 1.68 8.18
CA ASP A 40 -9.91 2.79 7.54
C ASP A 40 -8.87 2.23 6.58
N TYR A 41 -8.68 2.88 5.44
CA TYR A 41 -7.68 2.47 4.47
C TYR A 41 -6.98 3.64 3.78
N LEU A 42 -5.82 3.31 3.22
CA LEU A 42 -5.05 4.10 2.28
C LEU A 42 -4.58 3.17 1.18
N ILE A 43 -4.91 3.47 -0.08
CA ILE A 43 -4.39 2.81 -1.27
C ILE A 43 -3.49 3.81 -2.00
N LEU A 44 -2.24 3.42 -2.22
CA LEU A 44 -1.27 4.18 -2.98
C LEU A 44 -1.05 3.50 -4.34
N THR A 45 -1.45 4.17 -5.41
CA THR A 45 -1.40 3.66 -6.79
C THR A 45 -0.38 4.43 -7.61
N PRO A 46 0.68 3.80 -8.13
CA PRO A 46 1.60 4.42 -9.06
C PRO A 46 1.01 4.51 -10.48
N SER A 47 1.43 5.49 -11.27
CA SER A 47 0.98 5.66 -12.66
C SER A 47 1.42 4.54 -13.61
N GLN A 48 2.43 3.77 -13.21
CA GLN A 48 2.88 2.54 -13.88
C GLN A 48 3.29 1.52 -12.82
N PRO A 49 3.16 0.21 -13.09
CA PRO A 49 3.52 -0.81 -12.12
C PRO A 49 5.01 -0.75 -11.72
N ILE A 50 5.29 -0.94 -10.44
CA ILE A 50 6.65 -1.03 -9.89
C ILE A 50 7.01 -2.50 -9.80
N GLU A 51 7.84 -3.00 -10.73
CA GLU A 51 8.16 -4.44 -10.82
C GLU A 51 6.89 -5.31 -10.74
N HIS A 52 5.90 -4.97 -11.57
CA HIS A 52 4.56 -5.57 -11.62
C HIS A 52 3.62 -5.27 -10.45
N SER A 53 4.06 -4.58 -9.39
CA SER A 53 3.19 -4.10 -8.32
C SER A 53 2.29 -2.97 -8.83
N ILE A 54 0.98 -3.14 -8.73
CA ILE A 54 0.00 -2.18 -9.25
C ILE A 54 -0.56 -1.23 -8.18
N TYR A 55 -0.43 -1.58 -6.90
CA TYR A 55 -0.71 -0.71 -5.76
C TYR A 55 -0.11 -1.32 -4.49
N ILE A 56 0.01 -0.48 -3.46
CA ILE A 56 0.17 -0.91 -2.07
C ILE A 56 -0.95 -0.28 -1.22
N GLN A 57 -1.49 -1.04 -0.29
CA GLN A 57 -2.59 -0.62 0.59
C GLN A 57 -2.18 -0.80 2.04
N ALA A 58 -2.56 0.13 2.90
CA ALA A 58 -2.62 -0.07 4.34
C ALA A 58 -4.08 0.05 4.80
N ALA A 59 -4.50 -0.80 5.73
CA ALA A 59 -5.83 -0.74 6.32
C ALA A 59 -5.81 -1.12 7.80
N SER A 60 -6.72 -0.54 8.59
CA SER A 60 -7.05 -1.04 9.92
C SER A 60 -7.95 -2.26 9.84
N GLU A 61 -7.77 -3.20 10.77
CA GLU A 61 -8.64 -4.37 10.86
C GLU A 61 -9.92 -4.07 11.63
N GLN A 62 -11.01 -4.74 11.22
CA GLN A 62 -12.35 -4.49 11.77
C GLN A 62 -12.52 -5.03 13.19
N HIS A 63 -11.71 -5.99 13.62
CA HIS A 63 -11.79 -6.54 14.97
C HIS A 63 -10.77 -5.91 15.92
N GLU A 64 -11.23 -5.60 17.13
CA GLU A 64 -10.38 -5.04 18.18
C GLU A 64 -9.19 -5.96 18.49
N GLY A 65 -7.97 -5.42 18.38
CA GLY A 65 -6.73 -6.13 18.69
C GLY A 65 -6.02 -6.80 17.52
N GLU A 66 -6.61 -6.80 16.32
CA GLU A 66 -5.99 -7.38 15.11
C GLU A 66 -4.96 -6.43 14.45
N GLY A 67 -4.97 -5.15 14.84
CA GLY A 67 -3.95 -4.19 14.41
C GLY A 67 -4.24 -3.64 13.02
N MET A 68 -3.22 -3.66 12.16
CA MET A 68 -3.31 -3.17 10.78
C MET A 68 -2.69 -4.18 9.82
N VAL A 69 -3.13 -4.11 8.59
CA VAL A 69 -2.61 -4.92 7.48
C VAL A 69 -2.05 -4.00 6.40
N ILE A 70 -0.92 -4.41 5.82
CA ILE A 70 -0.42 -3.88 4.56
C ILE A 70 -0.62 -4.94 3.50
N GLU A 71 -1.23 -4.57 2.38
CA GLU A 71 -1.42 -5.44 1.24
C GLU A 71 -0.70 -4.90 0.02
N ILE A 72 -0.19 -5.79 -0.82
CA ILE A 72 0.46 -5.42 -2.09
C ILE A 72 0.06 -6.41 -3.17
N ARG A 73 -0.36 -5.87 -4.32
CA ARG A 73 -0.80 -6.69 -5.46
C ARG A 73 0.14 -6.55 -6.64
N PHE A 74 0.47 -7.70 -7.23
CA PHE A 74 1.26 -7.83 -8.43
C PHE A 74 0.42 -8.38 -9.57
N VAL A 75 0.57 -7.81 -10.76
CA VAL A 75 -0.09 -8.30 -11.97
C VAL A 75 0.97 -8.47 -13.07
N PRO A 76 1.30 -9.72 -13.45
CA PRO A 76 2.25 -9.97 -14.54
C PRO A 76 1.75 -9.38 -15.86
N GLU A 77 2.66 -8.85 -16.68
CA GLU A 77 2.30 -8.30 -18.00
C GLU A 77 1.80 -9.39 -18.96
N GLU A 78 2.33 -10.61 -18.85
CA GLU A 78 2.04 -11.71 -19.76
C GLU A 78 0.67 -12.37 -19.49
N ASP A 79 0.22 -12.37 -18.23
CA ASP A 79 -1.06 -12.94 -17.82
C ASP A 79 -1.65 -12.17 -16.64
N PRO A 80 -2.58 -11.23 -16.90
CA PRO A 80 -3.25 -10.46 -15.85
C PRO A 80 -4.09 -11.31 -14.89
N SER A 81 -4.46 -12.54 -15.27
CA SER A 81 -5.21 -13.46 -14.41
C SER A 81 -4.33 -14.16 -13.37
N ALA A 82 -3.01 -14.16 -13.59
CA ALA A 82 -2.01 -14.73 -12.68
C ALA A 82 -1.51 -13.71 -11.64
N PHE A 83 -2.40 -12.88 -11.11
CA PHE A 83 -2.05 -11.90 -10.09
C PHE A 83 -1.54 -12.59 -8.83
N GLN A 84 -0.73 -11.88 -8.05
CA GLN A 84 -0.32 -12.30 -6.72
C GLN A 84 -0.71 -11.23 -5.72
N HIS A 85 -1.23 -11.63 -4.58
CA HIS A 85 -1.63 -10.73 -3.51
C HIS A 85 -0.98 -11.18 -2.20
N TYR A 86 -0.33 -10.24 -1.52
CA TYR A 86 0.39 -10.50 -0.28
C TYR A 86 -0.11 -9.56 0.82
N ALA A 87 -0.23 -10.07 2.03
CA ALA A 87 -0.57 -9.32 3.23
C ALA A 87 0.52 -9.45 4.31
N TYR A 88 0.74 -8.36 5.03
CA TYR A 88 1.60 -8.31 6.21
C TYR A 88 0.88 -7.60 7.34
N HIS A 89 0.76 -8.28 8.48
CA HIS A 89 0.05 -7.77 9.65
C HIS A 89 1.05 -7.19 10.65
N THR A 90 0.79 -5.97 11.12
CA THR A 90 1.60 -5.31 12.13
C THR A 90 0.77 -4.30 12.92
N SER A 91 1.12 -4.08 14.19
CA SER A 91 0.58 -2.99 15.01
C SER A 91 1.48 -1.76 15.01
N ASN A 92 2.59 -1.80 14.27
CA ASN A 92 3.58 -0.73 14.22
C ASN A 92 3.29 0.27 13.10
N HIS A 93 2.64 1.39 13.45
CA HIS A 93 2.35 2.48 12.52
C HIS A 93 3.61 3.02 11.81
N GLN A 94 4.74 3.13 12.51
CA GLN A 94 5.98 3.63 11.91
C GLN A 94 6.51 2.69 10.83
N GLU A 95 6.35 1.39 10.99
CA GLU A 95 6.74 0.41 9.99
C GLU A 95 5.89 0.54 8.72
N ILE A 96 4.58 0.68 8.87
CA ILE A 96 3.64 0.91 7.76
C ILE A 96 3.97 2.19 7.02
N ILE A 97 4.14 3.29 7.75
CA ILE A 97 4.48 4.60 7.17
C ILE A 97 5.78 4.50 6.39
N GLN A 98 6.82 3.84 6.95
CA GLN A 98 8.09 3.70 6.25
C GLN A 98 7.96 2.88 4.95
N ILE A 99 7.18 1.80 4.96
CA ILE A 99 6.93 0.98 3.76
C ILE A 99 6.22 1.80 2.67
N LEU A 100 5.17 2.54 3.03
CA LEU A 100 4.45 3.40 2.09
C LEU A 100 5.33 4.53 1.54
N LEU A 101 6.15 5.16 2.40
CA LEU A 101 7.08 6.21 1.98
C LEU A 101 8.20 5.66 1.08
N ASP A 102 8.75 4.48 1.37
CA ASP A 102 9.74 3.81 0.50
C ASP A 102 9.12 3.50 -0.87
N TYR A 103 7.88 3.00 -0.90
CA TYR A 103 7.16 2.69 -2.13
C TYR A 103 6.88 3.94 -2.97
N TRP A 104 6.51 5.06 -2.33
CA TRP A 104 6.23 6.34 -2.99
C TRP A 104 7.50 7.08 -3.45
N THR A 105 8.47 7.27 -2.55
CA THR A 105 9.63 8.16 -2.79
C THR A 105 10.76 7.47 -3.54
N GLN A 106 10.95 6.17 -3.31
CA GLN A 106 12.08 5.40 -3.82
C GLN A 106 11.66 4.36 -4.86
N GLN A 107 10.37 4.21 -5.13
CA GLN A 107 9.83 3.16 -6.00
C GLN A 107 10.31 1.76 -5.57
N LYS A 108 10.41 1.56 -4.25
CA LYS A 108 11.02 0.37 -3.65
C LYS A 108 9.94 -0.55 -3.09
N LEU A 109 9.97 -1.82 -3.51
CA LEU A 109 9.10 -2.85 -2.96
C LEU A 109 9.54 -3.30 -1.56
N PRO A 110 8.60 -3.66 -0.67
CA PRO A 110 8.95 -4.29 0.60
C PRO A 110 9.53 -5.69 0.38
N ASP A 111 10.34 -6.16 1.33
CA ASP A 111 10.76 -7.56 1.37
C ASP A 111 9.57 -8.46 1.75
N LEU A 112 9.15 -9.31 0.82
CA LEU A 112 7.97 -10.16 0.97
C LEU A 112 8.26 -11.46 1.74
N THR A 113 9.48 -11.69 2.23
CA THR A 113 9.87 -12.96 2.90
C THR A 113 8.96 -13.33 4.08
N ASN A 114 8.45 -12.34 4.82
CA ASN A 114 7.55 -12.55 5.97
C ASN A 114 6.07 -12.22 5.65
N TRP A 115 5.73 -11.99 4.39
CA TRP A 115 4.37 -11.68 3.98
C TRP A 115 3.60 -12.96 3.66
N HIS A 116 2.31 -12.97 3.96
CA HIS A 116 1.41 -14.08 3.66
C HIS A 116 0.87 -13.92 2.25
N ASN A 117 0.97 -14.96 1.43
CA ASN A 117 0.31 -14.97 0.12
C ASN A 117 -1.19 -15.27 0.31
N ILE A 118 -2.01 -14.26 0.00
CA ILE A 118 -3.48 -14.28 0.13
C ILE A 118 -4.17 -14.30 -1.25
N THR A 119 -3.45 -14.69 -2.31
CA THR A 119 -3.95 -14.68 -3.69
C THR A 119 -5.25 -15.47 -3.85
N ASN A 120 -5.39 -16.60 -3.14
CA ASN A 120 -6.55 -17.49 -3.25
C ASN A 120 -7.78 -17.04 -2.43
N GLU A 121 -7.71 -15.88 -1.77
CA GLU A 121 -8.80 -15.32 -0.97
C GLU A 121 -9.70 -14.35 -1.80
N PHE A 122 -9.38 -14.14 -3.08
CA PHE A 122 -10.04 -13.24 -4.03
C PHE A 122 -10.39 -13.97 -5.32
#